data_AF-A0A3D3JNL7-F1
#
_entry.id   AF-A0A3D3JNL7-F1
#
_cell.length_a   1.000
_cell.length_b   1.000
_cell.length_c   1.000
_cell.angle_alpha   90.00
_cell.angle_beta   90.00
_cell.angle_gamma   90.00
#
_symmetry.space_group_name_H-M   'P 1'
#
loop_
_entity.id
_entity.type
_entity.pdbx_description
1 polymer ?
#
loop_
_entity_poly.entity_id
_entity_poly.type
_entity_poly.pdbx_seq_one_letter_code
_entity_poly.pdbx_strand_id
1 'polypeptide(L)'
;MITREQLTADLTSLGLKPGDVVMVHSSLSALGPVDGGADTVVDALLEAIGPTGTVIAPAFRDSVWGEPEHFTCTDCDCSSSDGLCHSRQPGFQGIIPEKLRQRADTVRSCHPTHSWVALGPAAAQLCKDHRDSATPCGSGNPFEALVRLDGVVLILGVQVNTITLWHYYEEILRVPYLGHYWPKQRHLNHCVPGKRIQYEFPGIMQDVCQAAGILRTGRVGKGTSGMIRSRDFESFMATIMADDPFCMIVRPPDRDSDDLALDALNKSAAMLRAWARGPSKPPKNFEIPLAPIDPFADRAVERTDCPACLGRHDADGRSVALCSANGIHPDLVQYGGEFRTSGPALCETCPWHQKYPD
;
A
#
# COMPACT_ATOMS: atom_id res chain seq x y z
N MET A 1 -27.73 -4.68 17.77
CA MET A 1 -26.80 -4.53 16.63
C MET A 1 -26.49 -3.05 16.47
N ILE A 2 -25.39 -2.69 15.83
CA ILE A 2 -25.01 -1.30 15.56
C ILE A 2 -25.88 -0.81 14.39
N THR A 3 -26.52 0.35 14.55
CA THR A 3 -27.41 0.92 13.52
C THR A 3 -26.66 1.84 12.57
N ARG A 4 -27.32 2.20 11.46
CA ARG A 4 -26.81 3.22 10.53
C ARG A 4 -26.54 4.54 11.24
N GLU A 5 -27.50 5.01 12.03
CA GLU A 5 -27.43 6.31 12.73
C GLU A 5 -26.23 6.36 13.69
N GLN A 6 -25.95 5.25 14.39
CA GLN A 6 -24.77 5.14 15.25
C GLN A 6 -23.48 5.22 14.43
N LEU A 7 -23.39 4.51 13.30
CA LEU A 7 -22.21 4.57 12.43
C LEU A 7 -22.02 5.96 11.83
N THR A 8 -23.08 6.61 11.34
CA THR A 8 -23.03 7.98 10.82
C THR A 8 -22.54 8.95 11.88
N ALA A 9 -23.04 8.84 13.11
CA ALA A 9 -22.63 9.67 14.23
C ALA A 9 -21.17 9.43 14.63
N ASP A 10 -20.72 8.17 14.66
CA ASP A 10 -19.33 7.80 14.95
C ASP A 10 -18.37 8.34 13.88
N LEU A 11 -18.73 8.21 12.60
CA LEU A 11 -17.95 8.71 11.45
C LEU A 11 -17.85 10.25 11.46
N THR A 12 -18.94 10.94 11.77
CA THR A 12 -18.97 12.40 11.92
C THR A 12 -18.11 12.83 13.12
N SER A 13 -18.20 12.10 14.24
CA SER A 13 -17.40 12.36 15.44
C SER A 13 -15.90 12.11 15.22
N LEU A 14 -15.56 11.12 14.38
CA LEU A 14 -14.19 10.89 13.94
C LEU A 14 -13.67 12.07 13.12
N GLY A 15 -14.54 12.78 12.41
CA GLY A 15 -14.22 14.04 11.74
C GLY A 15 -14.53 14.09 10.24
N LEU A 16 -15.25 13.08 9.70
CA LEU A 16 -15.80 13.18 8.35
C LEU A 16 -16.80 14.34 8.26
N LYS A 17 -16.79 15.02 7.13
CA LYS A 17 -17.63 16.18 6.85
C LYS A 17 -18.41 16.00 5.56
N PRO A 18 -19.58 16.66 5.45
CA PRO A 18 -20.28 16.77 4.18
C PRO A 18 -19.36 17.31 3.08
N GLY A 19 -19.36 16.67 1.91
CA GLY A 19 -18.52 17.00 0.77
C GLY A 19 -17.14 16.34 0.74
N ASP A 20 -16.74 15.59 1.78
CA ASP A 20 -15.45 14.90 1.76
C ASP A 20 -15.38 13.84 0.64
N VAL A 21 -14.19 13.72 0.04
CA VAL A 21 -13.82 12.62 -0.85
C VAL A 21 -13.05 11.59 -0.02
N VAL A 22 -13.62 10.42 0.22
CA VAL A 22 -13.13 9.46 1.21
C VAL A 22 -12.65 8.18 0.54
N MET A 23 -11.35 7.93 0.61
CA MET A 23 -10.77 6.60 0.37
C MET A 23 -10.96 5.72 1.59
N VAL A 24 -11.61 4.56 1.44
CA VAL A 24 -11.88 3.66 2.55
C VAL A 24 -11.18 2.31 2.40
N HIS A 25 -10.43 1.93 3.45
CA HIS A 25 -10.01 0.56 3.73
C HIS A 25 -10.79 0.07 4.94
N SER A 26 -11.32 -1.16 4.92
CA SER A 26 -12.28 -1.56 5.95
C SER A 26 -12.28 -3.05 6.30
N SER A 27 -12.74 -3.35 7.51
CA SER A 27 -13.05 -4.70 7.99
C SER A 27 -14.39 -4.70 8.71
N LEU A 28 -15.42 -5.32 8.11
CA LEU A 28 -16.76 -5.39 8.69
C LEU A 28 -16.76 -6.09 10.06
N SER A 29 -15.99 -7.18 10.19
CA SER A 29 -15.94 -7.97 11.43
C SER A 29 -15.39 -7.16 12.60
N ALA A 30 -14.46 -6.24 12.36
CA ALA A 30 -13.89 -5.37 13.38
C ALA A 30 -14.89 -4.32 13.91
N LEU A 31 -15.90 -3.96 13.13
CA LEU A 31 -16.95 -3.03 13.58
C LEU A 31 -17.92 -3.68 14.56
N GLY A 32 -17.98 -5.01 14.62
CA GLY A 32 -18.97 -5.75 15.39
C GLY A 32 -20.28 -5.98 14.63
N PRO A 33 -21.32 -6.53 15.28
CA PRO A 33 -22.58 -6.86 14.60
C PRO A 33 -23.34 -5.61 14.16
N VAL A 34 -23.34 -5.32 12.85
CA VAL A 34 -24.05 -4.21 12.21
C VAL A 34 -25.41 -4.69 11.71
N ASP A 35 -26.48 -3.96 12.05
CA ASP A 35 -27.81 -4.21 11.53
C ASP A 35 -27.84 -3.95 10.03
N GLY A 36 -28.31 -4.88 9.21
CA GLY A 36 -28.19 -4.80 7.73
C GLY A 36 -26.77 -5.00 7.16
N GLY A 37 -25.78 -5.32 8.00
CA GLY A 37 -24.44 -5.70 7.56
C GLY A 37 -23.68 -4.62 6.80
N ALA A 38 -22.96 -5.02 5.76
CA ALA A 38 -22.10 -4.11 4.97
C ALA A 38 -22.87 -3.01 4.23
N ASP A 39 -24.12 -3.27 3.83
CA ASP A 39 -24.95 -2.26 3.16
C ASP A 39 -25.19 -1.06 4.06
N THR A 40 -25.47 -1.29 5.34
CA THR A 40 -25.62 -0.25 6.36
C THR A 40 -24.35 0.56 6.56
N VAL A 41 -23.17 -0.06 6.44
CA VAL A 41 -21.89 0.67 6.55
C VAL A 41 -21.69 1.60 5.34
N VAL A 42 -22.02 1.14 4.13
CA VAL A 42 -21.97 1.97 2.92
C VAL A 42 -22.98 3.12 3.04
N ASP A 43 -24.20 2.85 3.49
CA ASP A 43 -25.22 3.88 3.67
C ASP A 43 -24.80 4.92 4.71
N ALA A 44 -24.22 4.51 5.85
CA ALA A 44 -23.71 5.43 6.86
C ALA A 44 -22.53 6.28 6.37
N LEU A 45 -21.63 5.73 5.54
CA LEU A 45 -20.54 6.49 4.92
C LEU A 45 -21.09 7.57 3.98
N LEU A 46 -22.02 7.20 3.11
CA LEU A 46 -22.66 8.13 2.17
C LEU A 46 -23.48 9.20 2.90
N GLU A 47 -24.17 8.84 3.99
CA GLU A 47 -24.92 9.77 4.83
C GLU A 47 -23.99 10.77 5.52
N ALA A 48 -22.86 10.31 6.09
CA ALA A 48 -21.90 11.16 6.79
C ALA A 48 -21.25 12.23 5.87
N ILE A 49 -20.96 11.87 4.62
CA ILE A 49 -20.35 12.79 3.64
C ILE A 49 -21.39 13.53 2.78
N GLY A 50 -22.67 13.17 2.88
CA GLY A 50 -23.76 13.81 2.16
C GLY A 50 -23.69 13.69 0.62
N PRO A 51 -24.64 14.32 -0.10
CA PRO A 51 -24.81 14.14 -1.55
C PRO A 51 -23.68 14.76 -2.39
N THR A 52 -22.87 15.65 -1.79
CA THR A 52 -21.73 16.28 -2.45
C THR A 52 -20.41 15.54 -2.21
N GLY A 53 -20.40 14.55 -1.30
CA GLY A 53 -19.23 13.73 -1.00
C GLY A 53 -19.03 12.59 -2.00
N THR A 54 -17.87 11.95 -1.96
CA THR A 54 -17.55 10.79 -2.81
C THR A 54 -16.81 9.73 -2.02
N VAL A 55 -17.21 8.46 -2.11
CA VAL A 55 -16.46 7.34 -1.53
C VAL A 55 -15.66 6.66 -2.64
N ILE A 56 -14.42 6.30 -2.36
CA ILE A 56 -13.58 5.44 -3.20
C ILE A 56 -13.03 4.27 -2.37
N ALA A 57 -13.04 3.05 -2.91
CA ALA A 57 -12.61 1.85 -2.23
C ALA A 57 -11.84 0.92 -3.18
N PRO A 58 -10.92 0.08 -2.67
CA PRO A 58 -10.21 -0.87 -3.50
C PRO A 58 -11.15 -1.97 -4.00
N ALA A 59 -10.96 -2.38 -5.25
CA ALA A 59 -11.69 -3.47 -5.91
C ALA A 59 -10.72 -4.31 -6.76
N PHE A 60 -9.60 -4.73 -6.17
CA PHE A 60 -8.58 -5.54 -6.83
C PHE A 60 -9.14 -6.93 -7.12
N ARG A 61 -8.70 -7.48 -8.24
CA ARG A 61 -9.22 -8.73 -8.80
C ARG A 61 -8.42 -9.91 -8.29
N ASP A 62 -9.04 -11.06 -8.13
CA ASP A 62 -8.38 -12.29 -7.65
C ASP A 62 -7.14 -12.69 -8.47
N SER A 63 -7.09 -12.26 -9.73
CA SER A 63 -5.93 -12.47 -10.59
C SER A 63 -4.64 -11.84 -10.08
N VAL A 64 -4.67 -10.90 -9.13
CA VAL A 64 -3.46 -10.31 -8.51
C VAL A 64 -2.49 -11.35 -7.96
N TRP A 65 -2.99 -12.50 -7.52
CA TRP A 65 -2.17 -13.56 -6.91
C TRP A 65 -1.95 -14.77 -7.83
N GLY A 66 -2.42 -14.69 -9.09
CA GLY A 66 -2.25 -15.75 -10.08
C GLY A 66 -0.97 -15.61 -10.90
N GLU A 67 -0.83 -16.48 -11.90
CA GLU A 67 0.23 -16.34 -12.90
C GLU A 67 0.13 -14.99 -13.65
N PRO A 68 1.26 -14.35 -14.03
CA PRO A 68 1.26 -13.05 -14.70
C PRO A 68 0.39 -12.98 -15.97
N GLU A 69 0.21 -14.09 -16.67
CA GLU A 69 -0.66 -14.23 -17.84
C GLU A 69 -2.14 -14.02 -17.53
N HIS A 70 -2.54 -14.21 -16.26
CA HIS A 70 -3.88 -13.99 -15.77
C HIS A 70 -4.12 -12.56 -15.27
N PHE A 71 -3.10 -11.67 -15.25
CA PHE A 71 -3.23 -10.27 -14.86
C PHE A 71 -3.95 -9.46 -15.95
N THR A 72 -5.20 -9.83 -16.21
CA THR A 72 -6.03 -9.25 -17.25
C THR A 72 -7.44 -8.97 -16.73
N CYS A 73 -8.09 -7.99 -17.33
CA CYS A 73 -9.50 -7.74 -17.12
C CYS A 73 -10.30 -8.53 -18.16
N THR A 74 -10.56 -9.82 -17.90
CA THR A 74 -11.15 -10.70 -18.93
C THR A 74 -12.54 -10.28 -19.42
N ASP A 75 -13.29 -9.49 -18.64
CA ASP A 75 -14.61 -8.97 -18.98
C ASP A 75 -14.64 -7.45 -19.26
N CYS A 76 -13.49 -6.82 -19.49
CA CYS A 76 -13.42 -5.44 -19.97
C CYS A 76 -12.28 -5.30 -20.98
N ASP A 77 -12.61 -4.74 -22.14
CA ASP A 77 -11.66 -4.45 -23.22
C ASP A 77 -10.82 -3.17 -22.97
N CYS A 78 -11.07 -2.45 -21.87
CA CYS A 78 -10.53 -1.12 -21.55
C CYS A 78 -10.56 -0.15 -22.75
N SER A 79 -11.59 -0.23 -23.60
CA SER A 79 -11.74 0.60 -24.81
C SER A 79 -12.65 1.81 -24.62
N SER A 80 -13.28 1.92 -23.45
CA SER A 80 -14.24 2.98 -23.14
C SER A 80 -13.64 4.37 -23.32
N SER A 81 -14.44 5.27 -23.92
CA SER A 81 -14.03 6.65 -24.18
C SER A 81 -13.98 7.50 -22.91
N ASP A 82 -14.70 7.10 -21.86
CA ASP A 82 -14.68 7.74 -20.54
C ASP A 82 -13.52 7.29 -19.65
N GLY A 83 -12.75 6.28 -20.09
CA GLY A 83 -11.62 5.70 -19.35
C GLY A 83 -12.02 4.79 -18.19
N LEU A 84 -13.30 4.48 -18.04
CA LEU A 84 -13.84 3.69 -16.94
C LEU A 84 -13.97 2.21 -17.31
N CYS A 85 -13.86 1.35 -16.31
CA CYS A 85 -13.98 -0.10 -16.47
C CYS A 85 -15.44 -0.54 -16.26
N HIS A 86 -15.99 -1.29 -17.20
CA HIS A 86 -17.35 -1.84 -17.10
C HIS A 86 -17.41 -3.26 -16.53
N SER A 87 -16.25 -3.80 -16.11
CA SER A 87 -16.15 -5.13 -15.50
C SER A 87 -17.01 -5.28 -14.26
N ARG A 88 -17.71 -6.41 -14.18
CA ARG A 88 -18.55 -6.79 -13.03
C ARG A 88 -17.85 -7.77 -12.09
N GLN A 89 -16.60 -8.13 -12.36
CA GLN A 89 -15.83 -9.03 -11.50
C GLN A 89 -15.77 -8.50 -10.06
N PRO A 90 -16.09 -9.33 -9.06
CA PRO A 90 -15.95 -8.96 -7.65
C PRO A 90 -14.52 -8.57 -7.28
N GLY A 91 -14.38 -7.74 -6.24
CA GLY A 91 -13.11 -7.54 -5.56
C GLY A 91 -12.97 -8.45 -4.33
N PHE A 92 -11.74 -8.63 -3.83
CA PHE A 92 -11.46 -9.45 -2.64
C PHE A 92 -11.07 -8.66 -1.38
N GLN A 93 -11.14 -7.32 -1.40
CA GLN A 93 -10.67 -6.45 -0.30
C GLN A 93 -11.70 -6.26 0.82
N GLY A 94 -12.62 -7.22 0.95
CA GLY A 94 -13.69 -7.22 1.94
C GLY A 94 -15.08 -6.89 1.37
N ILE A 95 -16.10 -7.22 2.16
CA ILE A 95 -17.50 -7.14 1.74
C ILE A 95 -18.03 -5.69 1.63
N ILE A 96 -17.45 -4.73 2.37
CA ILE A 96 -17.87 -3.32 2.31
C ILE A 96 -17.53 -2.69 0.95
N PRO A 97 -16.26 -2.74 0.45
CA PRO A 97 -15.95 -2.29 -0.91
C PRO A 97 -16.76 -2.99 -1.99
N GLU A 98 -17.04 -4.29 -1.84
CA GLU A 98 -17.86 -5.04 -2.80
C GLU A 98 -19.32 -4.55 -2.80
N LYS A 99 -19.91 -4.23 -1.63
CA LYS A 99 -21.23 -3.61 -1.57
C LYS A 99 -21.27 -2.22 -2.16
N LEU A 100 -20.19 -1.44 -2.03
CA LEU A 100 -20.05 -0.16 -2.73
C LEU A 100 -20.06 -0.37 -4.25
N ARG A 101 -19.24 -1.30 -4.76
CA ARG A 101 -19.16 -1.65 -6.19
C ARG A 101 -20.53 -2.01 -6.79
N GLN A 102 -21.37 -2.68 -6.01
CA GLN A 102 -22.70 -3.14 -6.45
C GLN A 102 -23.76 -2.04 -6.47
N ARG A 103 -23.48 -0.83 -5.95
CA ARG A 103 -24.44 0.28 -6.01
C ARG A 103 -24.62 0.79 -7.43
N ALA A 104 -25.83 1.24 -7.72
CA ALA A 104 -26.10 2.02 -8.93
C ALA A 104 -25.15 3.23 -8.98
N ASP A 105 -24.77 3.62 -10.19
CA ASP A 105 -23.90 4.78 -10.48
C ASP A 105 -22.47 4.69 -9.93
N THR A 106 -22.09 3.56 -9.33
CA THR A 106 -20.68 3.32 -8.97
C THR A 106 -19.87 3.08 -10.23
N VAL A 107 -18.77 3.81 -10.35
CA VAL A 107 -17.81 3.65 -11.45
C VAL A 107 -16.58 2.87 -10.98
N ARG A 108 -15.86 2.25 -11.91
CA ARG A 108 -14.64 1.50 -11.63
C ARG A 108 -13.49 2.02 -12.49
N SER A 109 -12.30 2.16 -11.92
CA SER A 109 -11.09 2.52 -12.65
C SER A 109 -10.55 1.34 -13.48
N CYS A 110 -10.02 1.55 -14.69
CA CYS A 110 -9.42 0.46 -15.49
C CYS A 110 -7.97 0.21 -15.08
N HIS A 111 -7.71 -0.76 -14.20
CA HIS A 111 -6.38 -1.33 -14.01
C HIS A 111 -6.49 -2.87 -13.99
N PRO A 112 -5.58 -3.60 -14.66
CA PRO A 112 -5.69 -5.07 -14.79
C PRO A 112 -5.66 -5.80 -13.45
N THR A 113 -5.00 -5.23 -12.44
CA THR A 113 -4.83 -5.85 -11.12
C THR A 113 -5.48 -5.04 -10.00
N HIS A 114 -5.12 -3.77 -9.83
CA HIS A 114 -5.50 -2.93 -8.69
C HIS A 114 -6.59 -1.91 -8.99
N SER A 115 -7.72 -2.32 -9.59
CA SER A 115 -8.82 -1.37 -9.84
C SER A 115 -9.47 -0.84 -8.54
N TRP A 116 -10.05 0.35 -8.62
CA TRP A 116 -10.79 1.03 -7.55
C TRP A 116 -12.21 1.31 -8.00
N VAL A 117 -13.13 1.38 -7.05
CA VAL A 117 -14.53 1.74 -7.27
C VAL A 117 -14.85 3.03 -6.55
N ALA A 118 -15.64 3.90 -7.17
CA ALA A 118 -16.01 5.17 -6.58
C ALA A 118 -17.48 5.51 -6.82
N LEU A 119 -18.11 6.16 -5.84
CA LEU A 119 -19.50 6.60 -5.88
C LEU A 119 -19.61 8.02 -5.34
N GLY A 120 -20.18 8.92 -6.14
CA GLY A 120 -20.37 10.34 -5.81
C GLY A 120 -19.89 11.28 -6.94
N PRO A 121 -20.03 12.61 -6.78
CA PRO A 121 -19.77 13.58 -7.85
C PRO A 121 -18.33 13.57 -8.40
N ALA A 122 -17.33 13.20 -7.60
CA ALA A 122 -15.93 13.14 -8.01
C ALA A 122 -15.51 11.76 -8.56
N ALA A 123 -16.41 10.78 -8.61
CA ALA A 123 -16.07 9.39 -8.89
C ALA A 123 -15.42 9.18 -10.27
N ALA A 124 -15.97 9.79 -11.32
CA ALA A 124 -15.39 9.72 -12.66
C ALA A 124 -14.01 10.40 -12.72
N GLN A 125 -13.85 11.56 -12.06
CA GLN A 125 -12.58 12.28 -11.98
C GLN A 125 -11.49 11.46 -11.28
N LEU A 126 -11.84 10.69 -10.25
CA LEU A 126 -10.91 9.81 -9.55
C LEU A 126 -10.46 8.63 -10.42
N CYS A 127 -11.39 8.02 -11.17
CA CYS A 127 -11.15 6.70 -11.75
C CYS A 127 -10.67 6.69 -13.20
N LYS A 128 -10.94 7.75 -13.98
CA LYS A 128 -10.81 7.75 -15.45
C LYS A 128 -9.38 7.57 -15.98
N ASP A 129 -8.37 8.06 -15.26
CA ASP A 129 -6.99 8.10 -15.75
C ASP A 129 -6.20 6.82 -15.39
N HIS A 130 -6.78 5.95 -14.55
CA HIS A 130 -6.06 4.75 -14.05
C HIS A 130 -5.72 3.74 -15.15
N ARG A 131 -6.44 3.80 -16.29
CA ARG A 131 -6.14 3.04 -17.51
C ARG A 131 -4.75 3.29 -18.06
N ASP A 132 -4.17 4.45 -17.77
CA ASP A 132 -2.87 4.86 -18.30
C ASP A 132 -1.74 4.63 -17.28
N SER A 133 -2.08 4.20 -16.05
CA SER A 133 -1.07 3.88 -15.05
C SER A 133 -0.26 2.66 -15.45
N ALA A 134 1.04 2.85 -15.57
CA ALA A 134 1.97 1.80 -15.96
C ALA A 134 1.98 0.65 -14.95
N THR A 135 1.76 0.94 -13.66
CA THR A 135 1.89 0.06 -12.51
C THR A 135 0.69 0.21 -11.56
N PRO A 136 0.49 -0.69 -10.57
CA PRO A 136 -0.61 -0.61 -9.62
C PRO A 136 -0.76 0.73 -8.91
N CYS A 137 0.33 1.38 -8.53
CA CYS A 137 0.31 2.66 -7.84
C CYS A 137 1.18 3.72 -8.56
N GLY A 138 1.23 3.66 -9.90
CA GLY A 138 1.96 4.61 -10.73
C GLY A 138 1.22 5.93 -10.95
N SER A 139 1.74 6.76 -11.86
CA SER A 139 1.04 7.99 -12.26
C SER A 139 -0.26 7.68 -13.02
N GLY A 140 -1.26 8.55 -12.88
CA GLY A 140 -2.62 8.34 -13.38
C GLY A 140 -3.50 7.54 -12.40
N ASN A 141 -2.98 7.16 -11.25
CA ASN A 141 -3.72 6.47 -10.21
C ASN A 141 -4.76 7.40 -9.53
N PRO A 142 -5.92 6.88 -9.06
CA PRO A 142 -6.95 7.68 -8.37
C PRO A 142 -6.46 8.54 -7.21
N PHE A 143 -5.31 8.21 -6.63
CA PHE A 143 -4.74 8.91 -5.50
C PHE A 143 -4.30 10.33 -5.84
N GLU A 144 -3.90 10.59 -7.10
CA GLU A 144 -3.56 11.93 -7.56
C GLU A 144 -4.76 12.89 -7.45
N ALA A 145 -5.93 12.42 -7.87
CA ALA A 145 -7.17 13.17 -7.74
C ALA A 145 -7.58 13.31 -6.28
N LEU A 146 -7.42 12.25 -5.46
CA LEU A 146 -7.69 12.31 -4.02
C LEU A 146 -6.89 13.44 -3.35
N VAL A 147 -5.58 13.53 -3.58
CA VAL A 147 -4.70 14.56 -3.01
C VAL A 147 -5.04 15.96 -3.51
N ARG A 148 -5.31 16.12 -4.82
CA ARG A 148 -5.75 17.40 -5.39
C ARG A 148 -7.01 17.92 -4.71
N LEU A 149 -7.97 17.02 -4.43
CA LEU A 149 -9.24 17.33 -3.77
C LEU A 149 -9.13 17.43 -2.24
N ASP A 150 -7.93 17.27 -1.66
CA ASP A 150 -7.72 17.17 -0.21
C ASP A 150 -8.62 16.10 0.43
N GLY A 151 -8.73 14.94 -0.21
CA GLY A 151 -9.55 13.84 0.28
C GLY A 151 -9.05 13.27 1.60
N VAL A 152 -9.83 12.35 2.16
CA VAL A 152 -9.59 11.65 3.41
C VAL A 152 -9.24 10.20 3.12
N VAL A 153 -8.17 9.69 3.74
CA VAL A 153 -7.91 8.25 3.86
C VAL A 153 -8.52 7.77 5.16
N LEU A 154 -9.57 6.97 5.08
CA LEU A 154 -10.30 6.37 6.19
C LEU A 154 -9.89 4.89 6.35
N ILE A 155 -9.39 4.52 7.52
CA ILE A 155 -9.19 3.14 7.95
C ILE A 155 -10.31 2.76 8.92
N LEU A 156 -11.19 1.86 8.50
CA LEU A 156 -12.41 1.49 9.21
C LEU A 156 -12.30 0.08 9.81
N GLY A 157 -11.92 -0.02 11.08
CA GLY A 157 -11.67 -1.31 11.74
C GLY A 157 -10.39 -2.01 11.27
N VAL A 158 -9.46 -1.26 10.67
CA VAL A 158 -8.14 -1.73 10.21
C VAL A 158 -7.07 -0.72 10.62
N GLN A 159 -5.80 -1.10 10.53
CA GLN A 159 -4.66 -0.24 10.85
C GLN A 159 -4.07 0.40 9.59
N VAL A 160 -3.13 1.33 9.76
CA VAL A 160 -2.47 2.01 8.64
C VAL A 160 -1.77 1.05 7.65
N ASN A 161 -1.48 -0.20 8.06
CA ASN A 161 -0.86 -1.19 7.19
C ASN A 161 -1.71 -1.62 6.00
N THR A 162 -3.00 -1.29 5.96
CA THR A 162 -3.85 -1.59 4.80
C THR A 162 -3.89 -0.48 3.77
N ILE A 163 -3.34 0.71 4.08
CA ILE A 163 -3.44 1.89 3.22
C ILE A 163 -2.60 1.66 1.96
N THR A 164 -3.22 1.64 0.78
CA THR A 164 -2.46 1.44 -0.48
C THR A 164 -1.65 2.68 -0.87
N LEU A 165 -2.01 3.86 -0.35
CA LEU A 165 -1.34 5.13 -0.64
C LEU A 165 0.15 5.16 -0.27
N TRP A 166 0.62 4.31 0.66
CA TRP A 166 2.05 4.16 0.94
C TRP A 166 2.83 3.81 -0.34
N HIS A 167 2.34 2.82 -1.09
CA HIS A 167 3.01 2.30 -2.28
C HIS A 167 3.01 3.28 -3.45
N TYR A 168 2.00 4.14 -3.54
CA TYR A 168 2.01 5.21 -4.54
C TYR A 168 3.21 6.13 -4.37
N TYR A 169 3.49 6.58 -3.14
CA TYR A 169 4.67 7.42 -2.89
C TYR A 169 5.99 6.66 -3.08
N GLU A 170 6.06 5.38 -2.73
CA GLU A 170 7.22 4.54 -3.07
C GLU A 170 7.47 4.52 -4.60
N GLU A 171 6.41 4.35 -5.39
CA GLU A 171 6.48 4.25 -6.85
C GLU A 171 6.80 5.59 -7.52
N ILE A 172 6.07 6.67 -7.20
CA ILE A 172 6.28 7.98 -7.85
C ILE A 172 7.60 8.64 -7.47
N LEU A 173 8.15 8.32 -6.30
CA LEU A 173 9.48 8.79 -5.89
C LEU A 173 10.61 7.88 -6.38
N ARG A 174 10.27 6.70 -6.91
CA ARG A 174 11.20 5.70 -7.43
C ARG A 174 12.17 5.17 -6.38
N VAL A 175 11.70 4.88 -5.17
CA VAL A 175 12.57 4.47 -4.04
C VAL A 175 13.56 3.36 -4.40
N PRO A 176 14.76 3.33 -3.77
CA PRO A 176 15.85 2.42 -4.14
C PRO A 176 15.61 0.94 -3.97
N TYR A 177 14.50 0.60 -3.33
CA TYR A 177 14.03 -0.76 -3.17
C TYR A 177 12.77 -0.98 -3.99
N LEU A 178 12.58 -0.35 -5.15
CA LEU A 178 11.51 -0.69 -6.09
C LEU A 178 11.78 -1.97 -6.88
N GLY A 179 10.68 -2.62 -7.27
CA GLY A 179 10.71 -3.94 -7.88
C GLY A 179 10.82 -3.86 -9.38
N HIS A 180 10.95 -5.02 -10.00
CA HIS A 180 10.87 -5.10 -11.45
C HIS A 180 9.49 -4.69 -11.94
N TYR A 181 9.47 -3.83 -12.96
CA TYR A 181 8.27 -3.46 -13.69
C TYR A 181 8.05 -4.37 -14.90
N TRP A 182 6.89 -5.02 -14.95
CA TRP A 182 6.42 -5.85 -16.05
C TRP A 182 5.48 -5.05 -16.97
N PRO A 183 5.96 -4.54 -18.13
CA PRO A 183 5.18 -3.59 -18.92
C PRO A 183 3.91 -4.20 -19.53
N LYS A 184 3.97 -5.47 -19.94
CA LYS A 184 2.81 -6.16 -20.53
C LYS A 184 1.69 -6.37 -19.50
N GLN A 185 2.07 -6.74 -18.28
CA GLN A 185 1.16 -7.02 -17.18
C GLN A 185 0.74 -5.77 -16.40
N ARG A 186 1.39 -4.63 -16.65
CA ARG A 186 1.24 -3.38 -15.89
C ARG A 186 1.33 -3.63 -14.38
N HIS A 187 2.35 -4.39 -13.99
CA HIS A 187 2.55 -4.86 -12.62
C HIS A 187 3.97 -4.62 -12.15
N LEU A 188 4.14 -4.33 -10.86
CA LEU A 188 5.45 -4.36 -10.20
C LEU A 188 5.55 -5.65 -9.40
N ASN A 189 6.66 -6.39 -9.51
CA ASN A 189 6.85 -7.58 -8.67
C ASN A 189 6.60 -7.26 -7.19
N HIS A 190 5.93 -8.18 -6.50
CA HIS A 190 5.60 -8.05 -5.07
C HIS A 190 6.83 -8.03 -4.14
N CYS A 191 8.02 -8.09 -4.71
CA CYS A 191 9.16 -8.71 -4.08
C CYS A 191 10.37 -7.84 -4.38
N VAL A 192 10.69 -7.06 -3.37
CA VAL A 192 11.62 -5.94 -3.46
C VAL A 192 12.68 -6.07 -2.39
N PRO A 193 13.85 -5.42 -2.56
CA PRO A 193 14.93 -5.43 -1.58
C PRO A 193 14.47 -4.83 -0.24
N GLY A 194 13.76 -5.60 0.59
CA GLY A 194 13.36 -5.20 1.93
C GLY A 194 11.98 -5.65 2.36
N LYS A 195 11.91 -6.21 3.56
CA LYS A 195 10.67 -6.31 4.34
C LYS A 195 10.24 -4.91 4.77
N ARG A 196 8.95 -4.59 4.68
CA ARG A 196 8.44 -3.24 4.98
C ARG A 196 7.98 -3.16 6.44
N ILE A 197 8.33 -2.06 7.12
CA ILE A 197 7.89 -1.78 8.50
C ILE A 197 6.36 -1.89 8.60
N GLN A 198 5.66 -1.38 7.59
CA GLN A 198 4.19 -1.44 7.48
C GLN A 198 3.62 -2.85 7.68
N TYR A 199 4.29 -3.89 7.17
CA TYR A 199 3.80 -5.27 7.22
C TYR A 199 4.36 -6.05 8.39
N GLU A 200 5.64 -5.86 8.71
CA GLU A 200 6.31 -6.57 9.81
C GLU A 200 5.91 -6.00 11.18
N PHE A 201 5.75 -4.68 11.28
CA PHE A 201 5.51 -3.95 12.53
C PHE A 201 4.38 -2.92 12.36
N PRO A 202 3.15 -3.35 12.01
CA PRO A 202 2.05 -2.43 11.68
C PRO A 202 1.71 -1.46 12.82
N GLY A 203 1.83 -1.91 14.08
CA GLY A 203 1.59 -1.06 15.25
C GLY A 203 2.59 0.09 15.38
N ILE A 204 3.86 -0.12 15.00
CA ILE A 204 4.86 0.96 15.00
C ILE A 204 4.47 2.05 14.01
N MET A 205 4.07 1.68 12.78
CA MET A 205 3.64 2.68 11.79
C MET A 205 2.35 3.39 12.22
N GLN A 206 1.44 2.68 12.89
CA GLN A 206 0.24 3.27 13.49
C GLN A 206 0.61 4.37 14.49
N ASP A 207 1.53 4.07 15.41
CA ASP A 207 2.02 4.99 16.44
C ASP A 207 2.77 6.18 15.83
N VAL A 208 3.58 5.96 14.79
CA VAL A 208 4.26 7.04 14.06
C VAL A 208 3.26 8.02 13.47
N CYS A 209 2.21 7.54 12.79
CA CYS A 209 1.19 8.41 12.20
C CYS A 209 0.42 9.19 13.27
N GLN A 210 0.15 8.59 14.44
CA GLN A 210 -0.49 9.27 15.56
C GLN A 210 0.43 10.33 16.18
N ALA A 211 1.69 9.98 16.45
CA ALA A 211 2.69 10.87 17.03
C ALA A 211 3.05 12.04 16.09
N ALA A 212 3.03 11.82 14.78
CA ALA A 212 3.19 12.86 13.76
C ALA A 212 1.98 13.81 13.69
N GLY A 213 0.86 13.47 14.34
CA GLY A 213 -0.37 14.25 14.33
C GLY A 213 -1.19 14.15 13.04
N ILE A 214 -0.80 13.30 12.10
CA ILE A 214 -1.50 13.14 10.81
C ILE A 214 -2.67 12.15 10.89
N LEU A 215 -2.64 11.23 11.87
CA LEU A 215 -3.68 10.23 12.07
C LEU A 215 -4.55 10.57 13.27
N ARG A 216 -5.81 10.89 12.99
CA ARG A 216 -6.85 10.97 14.00
C ARG A 216 -7.52 9.63 14.16
N THR A 217 -7.63 9.13 15.38
CA THR A 217 -8.33 7.87 15.68
C THR A 217 -9.58 8.09 16.52
N GLY A 218 -10.54 7.19 16.39
CA GLY A 218 -11.78 7.19 17.14
C GLY A 218 -12.52 5.87 17.01
N ARG A 219 -13.53 5.67 17.85
CA ARG A 219 -14.37 4.47 17.79
C ARG A 219 -15.40 4.61 16.66
N VAL A 220 -15.55 3.56 15.86
CA VAL A 220 -16.69 3.40 14.95
C VAL A 220 -17.27 2.00 15.13
N GLY A 221 -18.53 1.92 15.56
CA GLY A 221 -19.10 0.68 16.04
C GLY A 221 -18.37 0.17 17.29
N LYS A 222 -17.90 -1.07 17.26
CA LYS A 222 -17.05 -1.67 18.31
C LYS A 222 -15.55 -1.58 18.01
N GLY A 223 -15.17 -1.17 16.80
CA GLY A 223 -13.79 -1.13 16.34
C GLY A 223 -13.13 0.22 16.53
N THR A 224 -11.80 0.22 16.46
CA THR A 224 -11.00 1.44 16.30
C THR A 224 -10.85 1.75 14.82
N SER A 225 -11.07 3.00 14.48
CA SER A 225 -10.94 3.53 13.13
C SER A 225 -10.08 4.79 13.17
N GLY A 226 -9.64 5.24 12.00
CA GLY A 226 -8.84 6.45 11.90
C GLY A 226 -8.95 7.12 10.54
N MET A 227 -8.59 8.39 10.51
CA MET A 227 -8.58 9.19 9.29
C MET A 227 -7.30 10.02 9.18
N ILE A 228 -6.80 10.13 7.95
CA ILE A 228 -5.66 10.97 7.56
C ILE A 228 -6.09 11.86 6.40
N ARG A 229 -5.76 13.15 6.40
CA ARG A 229 -5.95 13.98 5.20
C ARG A 229 -4.89 13.61 4.17
N SER A 230 -5.31 13.42 2.93
CA SER A 230 -4.42 12.98 1.84
C SER A 230 -3.23 13.92 1.62
N ARG A 231 -3.39 15.23 1.83
CA ARG A 231 -2.28 16.20 1.78
C ARG A 231 -1.32 16.11 2.96
N ASP A 232 -1.82 15.78 4.16
CA ASP A 232 -0.95 15.51 5.31
C ASP A 232 -0.15 14.23 5.09
N PHE A 233 -0.80 13.20 4.52
CA PHE A 233 -0.14 11.95 4.11
C PHE A 233 0.95 12.22 3.07
N GLU A 234 0.64 13.00 2.02
CA GLU A 234 1.59 13.43 0.99
C GLU A 234 2.80 14.12 1.61
N SER A 235 2.54 15.15 2.43
CA SER A 235 3.57 15.96 3.05
C SER A 235 4.44 15.11 3.98
N PHE A 236 3.85 14.20 4.75
CA PHE A 236 4.56 13.29 5.63
C PHE A 236 5.48 12.36 4.84
N MET A 237 4.93 11.66 3.82
CA MET A 237 5.70 10.74 2.97
C MET A 237 6.85 11.43 2.25
N ALA A 238 6.57 12.57 1.64
CA ALA A 238 7.56 13.41 0.99
C ALA A 238 8.72 13.77 1.95
N THR A 239 8.39 14.10 3.19
CA THR A 239 9.38 14.53 4.19
C THR A 239 10.25 13.37 4.68
N ILE A 240 9.66 12.24 5.04
CA ILE A 240 10.42 11.11 5.59
C ILE A 240 11.31 10.47 4.52
N MET A 241 10.85 10.39 3.27
CA MET A 241 11.63 9.81 2.16
C MET A 241 12.71 10.76 1.65
N ALA A 242 12.54 12.07 1.83
CA ALA A 242 13.60 13.04 1.58
C ALA A 242 14.75 12.91 2.59
N ASP A 243 14.45 12.49 3.83
CA ASP A 243 15.43 12.28 4.90
C ASP A 243 16.15 10.94 4.76
N ASP A 244 15.40 9.85 4.58
CA ASP A 244 15.94 8.51 4.36
C ASP A 244 15.09 7.78 3.29
N PRO A 245 15.65 7.53 2.09
CA PRO A 245 14.92 6.86 1.03
C PRO A 245 14.68 5.37 1.29
N PHE A 246 15.24 4.79 2.36
CA PHE A 246 15.02 3.42 2.80
C PHE A 246 14.16 3.33 4.07
N CYS A 247 13.52 4.44 4.48
CA CYS A 247 12.84 4.54 5.76
C CYS A 247 11.71 3.53 5.95
N MET A 248 11.08 3.03 4.88
CA MET A 248 9.94 2.12 4.96
C MET A 248 10.32 0.64 5.03
N ILE A 249 11.60 0.28 4.82
CA ILE A 249 12.07 -1.11 4.88
C ILE A 249 12.96 -1.35 6.10
N VAL A 250 13.09 -2.60 6.55
CA VAL A 250 13.94 -2.98 7.68
C VAL A 250 15.24 -3.67 7.27
N ARG A 251 16.28 -3.48 8.08
CA ARG A 251 17.58 -4.15 8.01
C ARG A 251 18.06 -4.52 9.42
N PRO A 252 19.05 -5.43 9.55
CA PRO A 252 19.77 -5.58 10.81
C PRO A 252 20.24 -4.20 11.33
N PRO A 253 20.03 -3.86 12.61
CA PRO A 253 20.43 -2.55 13.12
C PRO A 253 21.97 -2.35 13.11
N ASP A 254 22.70 -3.44 13.33
CA ASP A 254 24.16 -3.50 13.44
C ASP A 254 24.74 -4.84 12.94
N ARG A 255 25.99 -5.14 13.31
CA ARG A 255 26.71 -6.36 12.91
C ARG A 255 26.44 -7.55 13.82
N ASP A 256 25.83 -7.33 14.99
CA ASP A 256 25.70 -8.32 16.04
C ASP A 256 24.24 -8.76 16.27
N SER A 257 23.27 -8.06 15.66
CA SER A 257 21.84 -8.32 15.83
C SER A 257 21.09 -8.38 14.50
N ASP A 258 20.23 -9.39 14.35
CA ASP A 258 19.24 -9.51 13.26
C ASP A 258 17.83 -9.02 13.68
N ASP A 259 17.70 -8.38 14.85
CA ASP A 259 16.41 -7.90 15.36
C ASP A 259 15.91 -6.69 14.55
N LEU A 260 15.09 -6.98 13.55
CA LEU A 260 14.49 -5.98 12.66
C LEU A 260 13.56 -5.01 13.39
N ALA A 261 13.06 -5.35 14.59
CA ALA A 261 12.22 -4.45 15.37
C ALA A 261 13.01 -3.24 15.89
N LEU A 262 14.30 -3.43 16.21
CA LEU A 262 15.18 -2.32 16.63
C LEU A 262 15.41 -1.32 15.49
N ASP A 263 15.64 -1.80 14.26
CA ASP A 263 15.77 -0.93 13.09
C ASP A 263 14.44 -0.22 12.77
N ALA A 264 13.31 -0.92 12.87
CA ALA A 264 11.99 -0.32 12.73
C ALA A 264 11.78 0.85 13.72
N LEU A 265 12.06 0.64 15.01
CA LEU A 265 11.95 1.70 16.02
C LEU A 265 12.90 2.88 15.76
N ASN A 266 14.15 2.60 15.36
CA ASN A 266 15.14 3.62 15.03
C ASN A 266 14.70 4.48 13.84
N LYS A 267 14.19 3.84 12.77
CA LYS A 267 13.65 4.51 11.59
C LYS A 267 12.39 5.30 11.91
N SER A 268 11.48 4.75 12.70
CA SER A 268 10.28 5.45 13.17
C SER A 268 10.63 6.70 13.98
N ALA A 269 11.64 6.64 14.85
CA ALA A 269 12.13 7.82 15.55
C ALA A 269 12.78 8.83 14.59
N ALA A 270 13.47 8.37 13.54
CA ALA A 270 14.04 9.24 12.51
C ALA A 270 12.96 9.94 11.68
N MET A 271 11.91 9.21 11.27
CA MET A 271 10.73 9.76 10.58
C MET A 271 10.10 10.91 11.38
N LEU A 272 9.87 10.72 12.68
CA LEU A 272 9.30 11.75 13.55
C LEU A 272 10.24 12.95 13.72
N ARG A 273 11.56 12.72 13.83
CA ARG A 273 12.53 13.82 13.85
C ARG A 273 12.56 14.58 12.53
N ALA A 274 12.46 13.90 11.40
CA ALA A 274 12.39 14.53 10.08
C ALA A 274 11.12 15.38 9.96
N TRP A 275 9.98 14.82 10.32
CA TRP A 275 8.70 15.51 10.32
C TRP A 275 8.69 16.74 11.23
N ALA A 276 9.29 16.65 12.42
CA ALA A 276 9.39 17.77 13.37
C ALA A 276 10.25 18.94 12.85
N ARG A 277 11.17 18.71 11.90
CA ARG A 277 11.93 19.80 11.25
C ARG A 277 11.11 20.56 10.20
N GLY A 278 9.94 20.05 9.84
CA GLY A 278 9.01 20.65 8.89
C GLY A 278 9.00 19.94 7.53
N PRO A 279 7.97 20.21 6.69
CA PRO A 279 7.82 19.57 5.40
C PRO A 279 9.03 19.77 4.49
N SER A 280 9.49 18.67 3.88
CA SER A 280 10.54 18.68 2.86
C SER A 280 10.03 18.06 1.57
N LYS A 281 10.54 18.55 0.44
CA LYS A 281 10.27 17.92 -0.87
C LYS A 281 11.40 16.93 -1.16
N PRO A 282 11.08 15.67 -1.49
CA PRO A 282 12.09 14.70 -1.89
C PRO A 282 12.78 15.15 -3.16
N PRO A 283 14.04 14.74 -3.38
CA PRO A 283 14.71 14.96 -4.65
C PRO A 283 13.84 14.39 -5.79
N LYS A 284 13.82 15.06 -6.95
CA LYS A 284 13.12 14.54 -8.11
C LYS A 284 13.83 13.25 -8.55
N ASN A 285 13.16 12.13 -8.31
CA ASN A 285 13.47 10.79 -8.82
C ASN A 285 14.80 10.23 -8.30
N PHE A 286 14.76 9.16 -7.52
CA PHE A 286 15.92 8.29 -7.47
C PHE A 286 16.07 7.66 -8.88
N GLU A 287 17.19 7.95 -9.56
CA GLU A 287 17.49 7.42 -10.90
C GLU A 287 17.89 5.96 -10.80
N ILE A 288 16.91 5.08 -10.54
CA ILE A 288 17.16 3.67 -10.29
C ILE A 288 16.52 2.85 -11.40
N PRO A 289 17.30 1.99 -12.10
CA PRO A 289 16.75 1.13 -13.13
C PRO A 289 15.71 0.18 -12.52
N LEU A 290 14.49 0.18 -13.07
CA LEU A 290 13.45 -0.82 -12.77
C LEU A 290 13.75 -2.16 -13.47
N ALA A 291 15.02 -2.56 -13.47
CA ALA A 291 15.49 -3.76 -14.14
C ALA A 291 14.97 -5.01 -13.39
N PRO A 292 14.78 -6.13 -14.09
CA PRO A 292 14.48 -7.39 -13.45
C PRO A 292 15.58 -7.77 -12.47
N ILE A 293 15.19 -8.09 -11.23
CA ILE A 293 16.08 -8.78 -10.30
C ILE A 293 16.05 -10.24 -10.73
N ASP A 294 17.12 -10.71 -11.35
CA ASP A 294 17.34 -12.15 -11.52
C ASP A 294 17.80 -12.73 -10.16
N PRO A 295 16.98 -13.57 -9.49
CA PRO A 295 17.36 -14.17 -8.22
C PRO A 295 18.52 -15.17 -8.36
N PHE A 296 18.81 -15.66 -9.56
CA PHE A 296 19.89 -16.61 -9.85
C PHE A 296 21.15 -15.94 -10.40
N ALA A 297 21.14 -14.62 -10.59
CA ALA A 297 22.32 -13.89 -11.05
C ALA A 297 23.49 -14.09 -10.09
N ASP A 298 24.68 -14.31 -10.65
CA ASP A 298 25.91 -14.30 -9.88
C ASP A 298 26.23 -12.84 -9.50
N ARG A 299 26.23 -12.55 -8.20
CA ARG A 299 26.38 -11.19 -7.67
C ARG A 299 27.77 -11.03 -7.07
N ALA A 300 28.38 -9.90 -7.35
CA ALA A 300 29.75 -9.60 -6.92
C ALA A 300 29.89 -9.41 -5.40
N VAL A 301 28.79 -9.09 -4.69
CA VAL A 301 28.81 -8.78 -3.26
C VAL A 301 27.83 -9.69 -2.50
N GLU A 302 28.38 -10.53 -1.63
CA GLU A 302 27.65 -11.33 -0.65
C GLU A 302 28.20 -11.01 0.75
N ARG A 303 27.35 -10.53 1.65
CA ARG A 303 27.73 -10.10 3.01
C ARG A 303 27.47 -11.21 4.02
N THR A 304 28.38 -12.16 4.13
CA THR A 304 28.28 -13.28 5.08
C THR A 304 28.46 -12.86 6.54
N ASP A 305 28.97 -11.64 6.77
CA ASP A 305 29.07 -10.99 8.07
C ASP A 305 27.77 -10.25 8.47
N CYS A 306 26.78 -10.15 7.58
CA CYS A 306 25.49 -9.56 7.89
C CYS A 306 24.64 -10.56 8.69
N PRO A 307 24.04 -10.15 9.83
CA PRO A 307 23.14 -11.02 10.59
C PRO A 307 21.92 -11.54 9.80
N ALA A 308 21.51 -10.82 8.76
CA ALA A 308 20.41 -11.25 7.88
C ALA A 308 20.85 -12.20 6.75
N CYS A 309 22.13 -12.55 6.64
CA CYS A 309 22.61 -13.49 5.63
C CYS A 309 22.25 -14.92 6.03
N LEU A 310 21.53 -15.62 5.15
CA LEU A 310 21.14 -17.03 5.36
C LEU A 310 22.03 -18.00 4.59
N GLY A 311 23.12 -17.50 4.01
CA GLY A 311 24.00 -18.26 3.12
C GLY A 311 23.31 -18.64 1.80
N ARG A 312 23.91 -19.61 1.11
CA ARG A 312 23.45 -20.07 -0.20
C ARG A 312 22.59 -21.32 -0.10
N HIS A 313 21.50 -21.33 -0.84
CA HIS A 313 20.50 -22.39 -0.90
C HIS A 313 20.40 -22.94 -2.32
N ASP A 314 20.14 -24.24 -2.47
CA ASP A 314 19.92 -24.87 -3.78
C ASP A 314 18.46 -24.72 -4.22
N ALA A 315 18.28 -24.28 -5.46
CA ALA A 315 16.99 -24.22 -6.15
C ALA A 315 17.14 -24.84 -7.54
N ASP A 316 16.89 -26.15 -7.60
CA ASP A 316 16.98 -26.96 -8.82
C ASP A 316 18.40 -26.94 -9.44
N GLY A 317 19.41 -27.22 -8.62
CA GLY A 317 20.81 -27.25 -9.05
C GLY A 317 21.44 -25.86 -9.25
N ARG A 318 20.71 -24.78 -8.95
CA ARG A 318 21.20 -23.41 -8.98
C ARG A 318 21.33 -22.87 -7.56
N SER A 319 22.49 -22.30 -7.26
CA SER A 319 22.80 -21.79 -5.92
C SER A 319 22.40 -20.32 -5.78
N VAL A 320 21.52 -20.02 -4.82
CA VAL A 320 20.96 -18.68 -4.56
C VAL A 320 21.33 -18.22 -3.15
N ALA A 321 21.94 -17.05 -3.02
CA ALA A 321 22.17 -16.43 -1.71
C ALA A 321 20.87 -15.80 -1.17
N LEU A 322 20.50 -16.09 0.08
CA LEU A 322 19.27 -15.61 0.70
C LEU A 322 19.51 -14.59 1.82
N CYS A 323 18.56 -13.69 2.00
CA CYS A 323 18.54 -12.68 3.03
C CYS A 323 17.19 -12.65 3.77
N SER A 324 17.23 -12.80 5.09
CA SER A 324 16.03 -12.79 5.95
C SER A 324 15.35 -11.42 6.04
N ALA A 325 16.06 -10.35 5.69
CA ALA A 325 15.54 -8.97 5.65
C ALA A 325 14.93 -8.58 4.29
N ASN A 326 14.98 -9.46 3.28
CA ASN A 326 14.33 -9.23 1.98
C ASN A 326 13.02 -10.01 1.88
N GLY A 327 12.08 -9.48 1.10
CA GLY A 327 10.81 -10.16 0.82
C GLY A 327 11.01 -11.38 -0.08
N ILE A 328 10.11 -12.37 0.07
CA ILE A 328 10.01 -13.58 -0.76
C ILE A 328 10.10 -13.21 -2.24
N HIS A 329 10.71 -14.00 -3.12
CA HIS A 329 10.68 -13.78 -4.58
C HIS A 329 9.69 -14.74 -5.26
N PRO A 330 8.85 -14.30 -6.21
CA PRO A 330 7.81 -15.16 -6.81
C PRO A 330 8.42 -16.40 -7.48
N ASP A 331 9.52 -16.24 -8.22
CA ASP A 331 10.18 -17.37 -8.88
C ASP A 331 10.79 -18.39 -7.91
N LEU A 332 10.99 -18.00 -6.64
CA LEU A 332 11.62 -18.83 -5.62
C LEU A 332 10.61 -19.52 -4.69
N VAL A 333 9.42 -18.95 -4.50
CA VAL A 333 8.45 -19.43 -3.49
C VAL A 333 8.04 -20.91 -3.67
N GLN A 334 8.06 -21.38 -4.92
CA GLN A 334 7.75 -22.75 -5.30
C GLN A 334 8.71 -23.79 -4.69
N TYR A 335 9.96 -23.41 -4.39
CA TYR A 335 10.98 -24.33 -3.86
C TYR A 335 10.83 -24.61 -2.36
N GLY A 336 9.93 -23.92 -1.65
CA GLY A 336 9.66 -24.18 -0.23
C GLY A 336 10.79 -23.74 0.71
N GLY A 337 10.74 -24.18 1.97
CA GLY A 337 11.77 -23.86 2.97
C GLY A 337 12.01 -22.35 3.15
N GLU A 338 13.28 -21.94 3.19
CA GLU A 338 13.69 -20.54 3.36
C GLU A 338 13.20 -19.62 2.23
N PHE A 339 12.92 -20.16 1.05
CA PHE A 339 12.37 -19.38 -0.06
C PHE A 339 10.93 -18.90 0.19
N ARG A 340 10.25 -19.38 1.25
CA ARG A 340 8.91 -18.93 1.66
C ARG A 340 8.92 -17.85 2.74
N THR A 341 10.09 -17.49 3.26
CA THR A 341 10.23 -16.53 4.39
C THR A 341 11.24 -15.43 4.10
N SER A 342 12.07 -15.61 3.06
CA SER A 342 13.24 -14.78 2.76
C SER A 342 13.40 -14.53 1.26
N GLY A 343 14.10 -13.47 0.91
CA GLY A 343 14.37 -13.06 -0.47
C GLY A 343 15.81 -13.30 -0.91
N PRO A 344 16.11 -13.14 -2.21
CA PRO A 344 17.50 -13.15 -2.69
C PRO A 344 18.30 -12.04 -2.00
N ALA A 345 19.58 -12.32 -1.74
CA ALA A 345 20.51 -11.34 -1.20
C ALA A 345 20.87 -10.30 -2.28
N LEU A 346 20.64 -9.02 -1.98
CA LEU A 346 20.86 -7.89 -2.88
C LEU A 346 21.83 -6.90 -2.23
N CYS A 347 23.00 -7.39 -1.82
CA CYS A 347 23.90 -6.66 -0.93
C CYS A 347 24.48 -5.39 -1.57
N GLU A 348 24.71 -5.41 -2.88
CA GLU A 348 25.32 -4.30 -3.65
C GLU A 348 24.51 -2.99 -3.58
N THR A 349 23.19 -3.07 -3.44
CA THR A 349 22.28 -1.91 -3.30
C THR A 349 21.69 -1.79 -1.89
N CYS A 350 22.17 -2.59 -0.94
CA CYS A 350 21.61 -2.65 0.41
C CYS A 350 22.08 -1.48 1.29
N PRO A 351 21.19 -0.75 1.99
CA PRO A 351 21.60 0.34 2.87
C PRO A 351 22.42 -0.16 4.09
N TRP A 352 22.26 -1.42 4.49
CA TRP A 352 23.10 -2.02 5.53
C TRP A 352 24.56 -2.15 5.06
N HIS A 353 24.77 -2.59 3.81
CA HIS A 353 26.11 -2.66 3.24
C HIS A 353 26.75 -1.28 3.12
N GLN A 354 25.98 -0.27 2.70
CA GLN A 354 26.45 1.12 2.64
C GLN A 354 26.85 1.66 4.02
N LYS A 355 26.13 1.28 5.07
CA LYS A 355 26.43 1.68 6.47
C LYS A 355 27.66 0.97 7.03
N TYR A 356 27.94 -0.25 6.59
CA TYR A 356 29.01 -1.11 7.10
C TYR A 356 29.88 -1.63 5.94
N PRO A 357 30.72 -0.80 5.30
CA PRO A 357 31.40 -1.18 4.05
C PRO A 357 32.52 -2.23 4.19
N ASP A 358 33.07 -2.41 5.41
CA ASP A 358 34.27 -3.24 5.66
C ASP A 358 33.97 -4.69 6.05
#